data_AF-A0A836HUS4-F1
#
_entry.id   AF-A0A836HUS4-F1
#
_cell.length_a   1.000
_cell.length_b   1.000
_cell.length_c   1.000
_cell.angle_alpha   90.00
_cell.angle_beta   90.00
_cell.angle_gamma   90.00
#
_symmetry.space_group_name_H-M   'P 1'
#
loop_
_entity.id
_entity.type
_entity.pdbx_description
1 polymer ?
#
loop_
_entity_poly.entity_id
_entity_poly.type
_entity_poly.pdbx_seq_one_letter_code
_entity_poly.pdbx_strand_id
1 'polypeptide(L)'
;MKLFRAALLITVLAVTLVSASMTESDFKRMKVKDLRAFLLDRGLECAGCQEKSDFVRMAYQHRDKSPMGTAKKREIPNKKFWEAWSDIAKKECEQAVKRRGNDATAEPFSTICDTIYSAADSYLMEHGRRVANQLKKTPQHLLKTSFKDVYLEAGSHLFQTLADYCLASPSSQKACQSLGSVMSAMDGSSGADFKMWTTNVGIENTNPMYDIIGEHGDL
;
A
#
# COMPACT_ATOMS: atom_id res chain seq x y z
N MET A 1 -2.06 -49.93 45.79
CA MET A 1 -1.01 -49.15 46.50
C MET A 1 0.24 -49.09 45.65
N LYS A 2 0.95 -47.96 45.70
CA LYS A 2 2.20 -47.58 45.02
C LYS A 2 2.04 -46.79 43.71
N LEU A 3 1.83 -45.49 43.93
CA LEU A 3 2.40 -44.38 43.14
C LEU A 3 3.87 -44.67 42.76
N PHE A 4 4.32 -44.23 41.59
CA PHE A 4 5.54 -43.41 41.40
C PHE A 4 5.84 -43.16 39.91
N ARG A 5 5.65 -41.90 39.49
CA ARG A 5 6.50 -41.07 38.61
C ARG A 5 7.11 -41.68 37.33
N ALA A 6 6.77 -41.10 36.18
CA ALA A 6 7.75 -40.48 35.28
C ALA A 6 7.03 -39.61 34.24
N ALA A 7 6.99 -38.31 34.51
CA ALA A 7 6.70 -37.29 33.52
C ALA A 7 7.88 -37.21 32.55
N LEU A 8 7.63 -37.37 31.24
CA LEU A 8 8.60 -37.04 30.20
C LEU A 8 8.18 -35.69 29.59
N LEU A 9 9.03 -34.70 29.80
CA LEU A 9 8.87 -33.32 29.40
C LEU A 9 8.75 -33.18 27.88
N ILE A 10 7.67 -32.51 27.44
CA ILE A 10 7.60 -31.86 26.13
C ILE A 10 8.23 -30.48 26.30
N THR A 11 9.53 -30.34 25.99
CA THR A 11 10.17 -29.03 25.86
C THR A 11 9.79 -28.43 24.51
N VAL A 12 8.71 -27.65 24.49
CA VAL A 12 8.41 -26.71 23.40
C VAL A 12 9.42 -25.57 23.50
N LEU A 13 10.44 -25.60 22.64
CA LEU A 13 11.36 -24.47 22.46
C LEU A 13 10.65 -23.42 21.59
N ALA A 14 9.84 -22.57 22.23
CA ALA A 14 9.29 -21.38 21.60
C ALA A 14 10.44 -20.37 21.41
N VAL A 15 11.04 -20.37 20.22
CA VAL A 15 11.92 -19.28 19.78
C VAL A 15 11.01 -18.07 19.51
N THR A 16 10.80 -17.26 20.54
CA THR A 16 10.20 -15.94 20.39
C THR A 16 11.21 -15.05 19.65
N LEU A 17 10.95 -14.80 18.37
CA LEU A 17 11.49 -13.66 17.65
C LEU A 17 10.99 -12.38 18.34
N VAL A 18 11.74 -11.90 19.33
CA VAL A 18 11.58 -10.55 19.86
C VAL A 18 12.09 -9.61 18.77
N SER A 19 11.15 -9.04 18.01
CA SER A 19 11.40 -7.78 17.32
C SER A 19 11.81 -6.78 18.41
N ALA A 20 13.08 -6.40 18.45
CA ALA A 20 13.59 -5.45 19.42
C ALA A 20 12.95 -4.08 19.16
N SER A 21 11.79 -3.84 19.77
CA SER A 21 11.13 -2.53 19.78
C SER A 21 12.01 -1.56 20.60
N MET A 22 12.28 -0.40 20.04
CA MET A 22 13.08 0.62 20.71
C MET A 22 12.34 1.15 21.94
N THR A 23 12.99 1.16 23.10
CA THR A 23 12.39 1.64 24.34
C THR A 23 12.50 3.16 24.44
N GLU A 24 11.67 3.80 25.28
CA GLU A 24 11.80 5.23 25.56
C GLU A 24 13.22 5.60 26.07
N SER A 25 13.85 4.68 26.81
CA SER A 25 15.23 4.85 27.28
C SER A 25 16.24 4.94 26.14
N ASP A 26 16.01 4.22 25.03
CA ASP A 26 16.86 4.28 23.85
C ASP A 26 16.78 5.66 23.18
N PHE A 27 15.57 6.22 23.09
CA PHE A 27 15.36 7.58 22.58
C PHE A 27 15.97 8.66 23.49
N LYS A 28 15.93 8.48 24.82
CA LYS A 28 16.61 9.40 25.77
C LYS A 28 18.11 9.50 25.54
N ARG A 29 18.75 8.41 25.09
CA ARG A 29 20.20 8.40 24.78
C ARG A 29 20.55 9.08 23.46
N MET A 30 19.61 9.23 22.53
CA MET A 30 19.85 9.89 21.25
C MET A 30 20.13 11.38 21.42
N LYS A 31 20.89 11.97 20.48
CA LYS A 31 21.05 13.43 20.39
C LYS A 31 19.81 14.02 19.70
N VAL A 32 19.50 15.29 19.96
CA VAL A 32 18.35 15.99 19.34
C VAL A 32 18.40 15.92 17.81
N LYS A 33 19.59 16.01 17.21
CA LYS A 33 19.75 15.84 15.75
C LYS A 33 19.33 14.45 15.26
N ASP A 34 19.61 13.40 16.03
CA ASP A 34 19.30 12.02 15.65
C ASP A 34 17.81 11.75 15.86
N LEU A 35 17.19 12.35 16.88
CA LEU A 35 15.75 12.34 17.08
C LEU A 35 15.00 13.08 15.96
N ARG A 36 15.51 14.24 15.53
CA ARG A 36 14.98 14.97 14.36
C ARG A 36 15.12 14.15 13.09
N ALA A 37 16.27 13.53 12.87
CA ALA A 37 16.48 12.64 11.73
C ALA A 37 15.52 11.44 11.78
N PHE A 38 15.33 10.81 12.94
CA PHE A 38 14.39 9.69 13.14
C PHE A 38 12.94 10.06 12.79
N LEU A 39 12.51 11.26 13.20
CA LEU A 39 11.19 11.79 12.92
C LEU A 39 11.03 12.17 11.44
N LEU A 40 12.02 12.88 10.88
CA LEU A 40 12.02 13.29 9.48
C LEU A 40 12.03 12.09 8.52
N ASP A 41 12.82 11.08 8.85
CA ASP A 41 12.87 9.77 8.19
C ASP A 41 11.50 9.07 8.18
N ARG A 42 10.56 9.48 9.04
CA ARG A 42 9.16 8.97 9.12
C ARG A 42 8.13 10.01 8.67
N GLY A 43 8.55 11.09 8.02
CA GLY A 43 7.67 12.16 7.56
C GLY A 43 7.03 12.94 8.70
N LEU A 44 7.70 13.01 9.86
CA LEU A 44 7.24 13.75 11.02
C LEU A 44 8.17 14.95 11.24
N GLU A 45 7.60 16.14 11.30
CA GLU A 45 8.27 17.32 11.82
C GLU A 45 7.67 17.68 13.19
N CYS A 46 8.52 18.01 14.16
CA CYS A 46 8.02 18.47 15.45
C CYS A 46 8.03 20.01 15.54
N ALA A 47 7.00 20.64 14.98
CA ALA A 47 6.87 22.10 14.91
C ALA A 47 6.76 22.80 16.29
N GLY A 48 6.44 22.05 17.35
CA GLY A 48 6.29 22.57 18.73
C GLY A 48 7.32 22.04 19.75
N CYS A 49 8.30 21.23 19.34
CA CYS A 49 9.29 20.68 20.28
C CYS A 49 10.33 21.74 20.65
N GLN A 50 10.32 22.22 21.89
CA GLN A 50 11.33 23.16 22.41
C GLN A 50 12.43 22.43 23.17
N GLU A 51 12.08 21.38 23.91
CA GLU A 51 13.02 20.64 24.73
C GLU A 51 13.33 19.25 24.15
N LYS A 52 14.47 18.67 24.55
CA LYS A 52 14.85 17.31 24.14
C LYS A 52 13.79 16.27 24.54
N SER A 53 13.17 16.46 25.70
CA SER A 53 12.08 15.63 26.23
C SER A 53 10.89 15.55 25.26
N ASP A 54 10.56 16.63 24.56
CA ASP A 54 9.49 16.65 23.55
C ASP A 54 9.83 15.79 22.33
N PHE A 55 11.07 15.91 21.82
CA PHE A 55 11.54 15.08 20.72
C PHE A 55 11.57 13.59 21.09
N VAL A 56 11.99 13.27 22.32
CA VAL A 56 11.99 11.88 22.83
C VAL A 56 10.57 11.34 22.91
N ARG A 57 9.63 12.12 23.46
CA ARG A 57 8.22 11.74 23.58
C ARG A 57 7.61 11.50 22.20
N MET A 58 7.81 12.42 21.26
CA MET A 58 7.31 12.31 19.89
C MET A 58 7.89 11.09 19.17
N ALA A 59 9.20 10.85 19.27
CA ALA A 59 9.87 9.70 18.66
C ALA A 59 9.39 8.37 19.27
N TYR A 60 9.18 8.31 20.59
CA TYR A 60 8.68 7.11 21.25
C TYR A 60 7.21 6.80 20.89
N GLN A 61 6.37 7.83 20.78
CA GLN A 61 4.98 7.70 20.33
C GLN A 61 4.89 7.13 18.92
N HIS A 62 5.82 7.52 18.04
CA HIS A 62 5.84 7.10 16.63
C HIS A 62 6.92 6.05 16.32
N ARG A 63 7.42 5.35 17.34
CA ARG A 63 8.54 4.41 17.18
C ARG A 63 8.25 3.27 16.21
N ASP A 64 6.98 2.90 16.13
CA ASP A 64 6.47 1.82 15.30
C ASP A 64 6.08 2.31 13.88
N LYS A 65 6.14 3.63 13.62
CA LYS A 65 5.95 4.20 12.28
C LYS A 65 7.17 3.82 11.43
N SER A 66 6.94 3.21 10.27
CA SER A 66 8.01 2.84 9.35
C SER A 66 8.66 4.10 8.76
N PRO A 67 9.99 4.11 8.59
CA PRO A 67 10.64 5.15 7.80
C PRO A 67 10.09 5.23 6.38
N MET A 68 9.86 6.45 5.92
CA MET A 68 9.68 6.80 4.52
C MET A 68 10.85 6.26 3.71
N GLY A 69 10.57 5.41 2.72
CA GLY A 69 11.61 4.87 1.84
C GLY A 69 12.35 3.63 2.39
N THR A 70 12.01 3.12 3.58
CA THR A 70 12.47 1.78 4.03
C THR A 70 11.50 0.69 3.59
N ALA A 71 11.14 0.69 2.31
CA ALA A 71 10.75 -0.53 1.64
C ALA A 71 11.77 -1.62 2.01
N LYS A 72 11.37 -2.66 2.75
CA LYS A 72 11.94 -3.99 2.51
C LYS A 72 12.02 -4.12 1.00
N LYS A 73 13.21 -4.29 0.42
CA LYS A 73 13.45 -4.32 -1.02
C LYS A 73 12.40 -5.26 -1.64
N ARG A 74 11.30 -4.69 -2.14
CA ARG A 74 10.14 -5.50 -2.56
C ARG A 74 10.57 -6.14 -3.86
N GLU A 75 10.27 -7.43 -3.99
CA GLU A 75 10.55 -8.13 -5.23
C GLU A 75 9.70 -7.50 -6.32
N ILE A 76 10.36 -7.02 -7.38
CA ILE A 76 9.68 -6.43 -8.53
C ILE A 76 9.34 -7.60 -9.45
N PRO A 77 8.05 -7.84 -9.76
CA PRO A 77 7.65 -8.96 -10.61
C PRO A 77 8.35 -8.92 -11.96
N ASN A 78 8.72 -10.09 -12.49
CA ASN A 78 9.22 -10.24 -13.85
C ASN A 78 8.04 -10.31 -14.85
N LYS A 79 7.25 -9.24 -14.91
CA LYS A 79 6.08 -9.08 -15.79
C LYS A 79 6.04 -7.65 -16.34
N LYS A 80 5.14 -7.35 -17.27
CA LYS A 80 4.93 -5.97 -17.72
C LYS A 80 4.23 -5.14 -16.63
N PHE A 81 4.37 -3.82 -16.74
CA PHE A 81 3.76 -2.86 -15.81
C PHE A 81 2.27 -3.13 -15.57
N TRP A 82 1.48 -3.24 -16.63
CA TRP A 82 0.05 -3.47 -16.54
C TRP A 82 -0.27 -4.86 -15.99
N GLU A 83 0.37 -5.93 -16.46
CA GLU A 83 0.15 -7.29 -15.95
C GLU A 83 0.37 -7.38 -14.43
N ALA A 84 1.44 -6.77 -13.91
CA ALA A 84 1.73 -6.75 -12.47
C ALA A 84 0.67 -5.98 -11.67
N TRP A 85 0.18 -4.86 -12.20
CA TRP A 85 -0.84 -4.06 -11.55
C TRP A 85 -2.26 -4.64 -11.70
N SER A 86 -2.55 -5.40 -12.75
CA SER A 86 -3.78 -6.18 -12.88
C SER A 86 -3.90 -7.24 -11.79
N ASP A 87 -2.79 -7.95 -11.50
CA ASP A 87 -2.73 -8.90 -10.39
C ASP A 87 -3.03 -8.21 -9.04
N ILE A 88 -2.45 -7.03 -8.82
CA ILE A 88 -2.71 -6.21 -7.61
C ILE A 88 -4.19 -5.78 -7.57
N ALA A 89 -4.73 -5.27 -8.67
CA ALA A 89 -6.11 -4.82 -8.78
C ALA A 89 -7.11 -5.92 -8.40
N LYS A 90 -6.90 -7.14 -8.92
CA LYS A 90 -7.71 -8.31 -8.57
C LYS A 90 -7.60 -8.63 -7.08
N LYS A 91 -6.38 -8.66 -6.55
CA LYS A 91 -6.14 -8.96 -5.13
C LYS A 91 -6.79 -7.93 -4.20
N GLU A 92 -6.69 -6.64 -4.50
CA GLU A 92 -7.34 -5.58 -3.72
C GLU A 92 -8.87 -5.72 -3.76
N CYS A 93 -9.44 -6.05 -4.92
CA CYS A 93 -10.87 -6.35 -5.07
C CYS A 93 -11.29 -7.55 -4.21
N GLU A 94 -10.60 -8.69 -4.33
CA GLU A 94 -10.91 -9.89 -3.54
C GLU A 94 -10.80 -9.64 -2.03
N GLN A 95 -9.84 -8.81 -1.61
CA GLN A 95 -9.71 -8.38 -0.23
C GLN A 95 -10.86 -7.46 0.20
N ALA A 96 -11.33 -6.55 -0.66
CA ALA A 96 -12.48 -5.71 -0.37
C ALA A 96 -13.77 -6.54 -0.22
N VAL A 97 -13.96 -7.56 -1.06
CA VAL A 97 -15.08 -8.51 -0.95
C VAL A 97 -15.04 -9.25 0.39
N LYS A 98 -13.88 -9.80 0.76
CA LYS A 98 -13.67 -10.50 2.04
C LYS A 98 -13.89 -9.59 3.25
N ARG A 99 -13.41 -8.34 3.20
CA ARG A 99 -13.64 -7.32 4.25
C ARG A 99 -15.12 -7.02 4.47
N ARG A 100 -15.96 -7.19 3.43
CA ARG A 100 -17.42 -7.05 3.50
C ARG A 100 -18.15 -8.34 3.91
N GLY A 101 -17.41 -9.38 4.31
CA GLY A 101 -17.97 -10.66 4.77
C GLY A 101 -18.50 -11.57 3.65
N ASN A 102 -18.13 -11.31 2.40
CA ASN A 102 -18.55 -12.11 1.25
C ASN A 102 -17.44 -13.05 0.75
N ASP A 103 -17.82 -14.05 -0.04
CA ASP A 103 -16.90 -14.94 -0.74
C ASP A 103 -16.46 -14.32 -2.07
N ALA A 104 -15.16 -14.09 -2.24
CA ALA A 104 -14.59 -13.52 -3.46
C ALA A 104 -14.71 -14.45 -4.69
N THR A 105 -14.96 -15.74 -4.48
CA THR A 105 -15.16 -16.71 -5.56
C THR A 105 -16.62 -16.85 -5.99
N ALA A 106 -17.55 -16.23 -5.26
CA ALA A 106 -18.98 -16.28 -5.55
C ALA A 106 -19.41 -15.15 -6.49
N GLU A 107 -20.45 -15.40 -7.29
CA GLU A 107 -21.08 -14.36 -8.11
C GLU A 107 -21.88 -13.36 -7.24
N PRO A 108 -21.89 -12.06 -7.60
CA PRO A 108 -21.24 -11.44 -8.76
C PRO A 108 -19.77 -11.04 -8.54
N PHE A 109 -19.20 -11.34 -7.36
CA PHE A 109 -17.91 -10.80 -6.92
C PHE A 109 -16.72 -11.30 -7.73
N SER A 110 -16.71 -12.58 -8.08
CA SER A 110 -15.72 -13.18 -8.99
C SER A 110 -15.66 -12.43 -10.32
N THR A 111 -16.81 -12.25 -10.98
CA THR A 111 -16.92 -11.53 -12.25
C THR A 111 -16.49 -10.07 -12.12
N ILE A 112 -16.85 -9.39 -11.02
CA ILE A 112 -16.43 -8.00 -10.79
C ILE A 112 -14.91 -7.91 -10.64
N CYS A 113 -14.28 -8.78 -9.84
CA CYS A 113 -12.83 -8.74 -9.66
C CYS A 113 -12.07 -9.14 -10.94
N ASP A 114 -12.61 -10.05 -11.75
CA ASP A 114 -12.07 -10.38 -13.09
C ASP A 114 -12.24 -9.23 -14.09
N THR A 115 -13.33 -8.46 -13.98
CA THR A 115 -13.53 -7.26 -14.80
C THR A 115 -12.57 -6.16 -14.39
N ILE A 116 -12.34 -5.95 -13.09
CA ILE A 116 -11.32 -5.01 -12.57
C ILE A 116 -9.91 -5.41 -13.04
N TYR A 117 -9.57 -6.70 -12.98
CA TYR A 117 -8.31 -7.22 -13.54
C TYR A 117 -8.15 -6.83 -15.01
N SER A 118 -9.16 -7.11 -15.82
CA SER A 118 -9.13 -6.89 -17.28
C SER A 118 -9.11 -5.40 -17.64
N ALA A 119 -9.81 -4.58 -16.86
CA ALA A 119 -9.81 -3.12 -16.99
C ALA A 119 -8.44 -2.54 -16.64
N ALA A 120 -7.84 -2.99 -15.53
CA ALA A 120 -6.50 -2.57 -15.12
C ALA A 120 -5.46 -2.91 -16.19
N ASP A 121 -5.52 -4.13 -16.76
CA ASP A 121 -4.62 -4.56 -17.82
C ASP A 121 -4.72 -3.64 -19.04
N SER A 122 -5.95 -3.45 -19.53
CA SER A 122 -6.23 -2.67 -20.74
C SER A 122 -5.89 -1.19 -20.55
N TYR A 123 -6.37 -0.59 -19.46
CA TYR A 123 -6.20 0.84 -19.17
C TYR A 123 -4.72 1.18 -18.94
N LEU A 124 -4.02 0.42 -18.09
CA LEU A 124 -2.60 0.66 -17.83
C LEU A 124 -1.71 0.29 -19.02
N MET A 125 -2.11 -0.67 -19.84
CA MET A 125 -1.42 -0.94 -21.11
C MET A 125 -1.51 0.28 -22.03
N GLU A 126 -2.69 0.86 -22.20
CA GLU A 126 -2.87 2.03 -23.08
C GLU A 126 -2.16 3.27 -22.52
N HIS A 127 -2.52 3.68 -21.30
CA HIS A 127 -2.03 4.91 -20.68
C HIS A 127 -0.57 4.79 -20.25
N GLY A 128 -0.17 3.67 -19.65
CA GLY A 128 1.21 3.42 -19.25
C GLY A 128 2.16 3.35 -20.44
N ARG A 129 1.75 2.70 -21.55
CA ARG A 129 2.55 2.71 -22.79
C ARG A 129 2.69 4.12 -23.36
N ARG A 130 1.61 4.91 -23.37
CA ARG A 130 1.64 6.31 -23.82
C ARG A 130 2.63 7.13 -23.00
N VAL A 131 2.55 7.07 -21.68
CA VAL A 131 3.47 7.77 -20.75
C VAL A 131 4.92 7.30 -20.96
N ALA A 132 5.16 5.99 -21.03
CA ALA A 132 6.48 5.44 -21.27
C ALA A 132 7.09 5.99 -22.57
N ASN A 133 6.33 5.98 -23.66
CA ASN A 133 6.77 6.49 -24.96
C ASN A 133 7.08 8.00 -24.91
N GLN A 134 6.21 8.80 -24.31
CA GLN A 134 6.39 10.25 -24.19
C GLN A 134 7.65 10.61 -23.40
N LEU A 135 7.95 9.84 -22.34
CA LEU A 135 9.10 10.06 -21.47
C LEU A 135 10.37 9.30 -21.90
N LYS A 136 10.33 8.61 -23.04
CA LYS A 136 11.42 7.73 -23.53
C LYS A 136 11.86 6.68 -22.48
N LYS A 137 10.89 6.20 -21.69
CA LYS A 137 11.05 5.13 -20.69
C LYS A 137 10.50 3.82 -21.24
N THR A 138 10.88 2.70 -20.61
CA THR A 138 10.28 1.39 -20.93
C THR A 138 9.18 1.06 -19.92
N PRO A 139 8.24 0.14 -20.22
CA PRO A 139 7.28 -0.36 -19.23
C PRO A 139 7.96 -0.88 -17.96
N GLN A 140 9.15 -1.48 -18.08
CA GLN A 140 9.91 -1.94 -16.92
C GLN A 140 10.40 -0.79 -16.03
N HIS A 141 10.73 0.37 -16.58
CA HIS A 141 11.08 1.54 -15.79
C HIS A 141 9.87 2.04 -14.99
N LEU A 142 8.69 2.11 -15.62
CA LEU A 142 7.45 2.46 -14.91
C LEU A 142 7.16 1.46 -13.79
N LEU A 143 7.27 0.16 -14.07
CA LEU A 143 7.07 -0.88 -13.06
C LEU A 143 8.01 -0.69 -11.86
N LYS A 144 9.31 -0.51 -12.12
CA LYS A 144 10.30 -0.28 -11.07
C LYS A 144 9.96 0.94 -10.21
N THR A 145 9.53 2.05 -10.81
CA THR A 145 9.13 3.24 -10.05
C THR A 145 7.85 3.00 -9.26
N SER A 146 6.83 2.41 -9.89
CA SER A 146 5.55 2.16 -9.24
C SER A 146 5.63 1.23 -8.02
N PHE A 147 6.70 0.44 -7.90
CA PHE A 147 6.95 -0.45 -6.76
C PHE A 147 7.78 0.21 -5.64
N LYS A 148 8.18 1.48 -5.79
CA LYS A 148 8.71 2.30 -4.68
C LYS A 148 7.54 2.68 -3.75
N ASP A 149 7.81 2.83 -2.45
CA ASP A 149 6.80 2.93 -1.37
C ASP A 149 5.57 3.78 -1.71
N VAL A 150 5.73 5.09 -1.83
CA VAL A 150 4.59 6.01 -1.97
C VAL A 150 3.80 5.78 -3.27
N TYR A 151 4.45 5.34 -4.35
CA TYR A 151 3.75 5.05 -5.60
C TYR A 151 2.95 3.76 -5.52
N LEU A 152 3.50 2.74 -4.85
CA LEU A 152 2.83 1.47 -4.64
C LEU A 152 1.61 1.67 -3.76
N GLU A 153 1.77 2.43 -2.67
CA GLU A 153 0.71 2.74 -1.74
C GLU A 153 -0.41 3.54 -2.40
N ALA A 154 -0.07 4.62 -3.13
CA ALA A 154 -1.05 5.39 -3.88
C ALA A 154 -1.78 4.54 -4.94
N GLY A 155 -1.06 3.68 -5.67
CA GLY A 155 -1.67 2.81 -6.68
C GLY A 155 -2.60 1.76 -6.06
N SER A 156 -2.17 1.12 -4.96
CA SER A 156 -3.03 0.20 -4.19
C SER A 156 -4.26 0.91 -3.64
N HIS A 157 -4.11 2.13 -3.11
CA HIS A 157 -5.22 2.93 -2.61
C HIS A 157 -6.26 3.24 -3.71
N LEU A 158 -5.81 3.60 -4.91
CA LEU A 158 -6.71 3.79 -6.05
C LEU A 158 -7.50 2.52 -6.41
N PHE A 159 -6.86 1.35 -6.38
CA PHE A 159 -7.56 0.07 -6.61
C PHE A 159 -8.53 -0.29 -5.49
N GLN A 160 -8.23 0.08 -4.24
CA GLN A 160 -9.18 -0.05 -3.13
C GLN A 160 -10.40 0.85 -3.34
N THR A 161 -10.20 2.12 -3.70
CA THR A 161 -11.27 3.07 -4.03
C THR A 161 -12.14 2.55 -5.18
N LEU A 162 -11.53 2.03 -6.24
CA LEU A 162 -12.25 1.42 -7.36
C LEU A 162 -13.07 0.20 -6.93
N ALA A 163 -12.47 -0.70 -6.14
CA ALA A 163 -13.16 -1.88 -5.63
C ALA A 163 -14.35 -1.49 -4.73
N ASP A 164 -14.16 -0.50 -3.83
CA ASP A 164 -15.21 -0.01 -2.96
C ASP A 164 -16.35 0.64 -3.74
N TYR A 165 -16.04 1.42 -4.79
CA TYR A 165 -17.03 1.95 -5.72
C TYR A 165 -17.84 0.83 -6.38
N CYS A 166 -17.17 -0.19 -6.91
CA CYS A 166 -17.82 -1.30 -7.60
C CYS A 166 -18.66 -2.18 -6.67
N LEU A 167 -18.27 -2.32 -5.41
CA LEU A 167 -18.94 -3.16 -4.41
C LEU A 167 -19.98 -2.42 -3.57
N ALA A 168 -20.11 -1.09 -3.73
CA ALA A 168 -20.93 -0.24 -2.88
C ALA A 168 -22.43 -0.60 -2.87
N SER A 169 -22.98 -1.06 -3.98
CA SER A 169 -24.41 -1.35 -4.13
C SER A 169 -24.68 -2.40 -5.21
N PRO A 170 -25.85 -3.07 -5.22
CA PRO A 170 -26.23 -3.98 -6.30
C PRO A 170 -26.22 -3.32 -7.70
N SER A 171 -26.56 -2.03 -7.80
CA SER A 171 -26.47 -1.27 -9.04
C SER A 171 -25.02 -1.07 -9.49
N SER A 172 -24.12 -0.73 -8.56
CA SER A 172 -22.68 -0.60 -8.86
C SER A 172 -22.09 -1.94 -9.26
N GLN A 173 -22.46 -3.01 -8.57
CA GLN A 173 -22.02 -4.38 -8.86
C GLN A 173 -22.43 -4.81 -10.27
N LYS A 174 -23.68 -4.50 -10.68
CA LYS A 174 -24.15 -4.76 -12.05
C LYS A 174 -23.37 -3.93 -13.08
N ALA A 175 -23.12 -2.66 -12.81
CA ALA A 175 -22.34 -1.80 -13.71
C ALA A 175 -20.88 -2.28 -13.84
N CYS A 176 -20.24 -2.68 -12.74
CA CYS A 176 -18.84 -3.13 -12.73
C CYS A 176 -18.61 -4.55 -13.26
N GLN A 177 -19.65 -5.23 -13.75
CA GLN A 177 -19.48 -6.41 -14.61
C GLN A 177 -19.17 -6.02 -16.08
N SER A 178 -19.26 -4.73 -16.42
CA SER A 178 -18.91 -4.19 -17.73
C SER A 178 -17.50 -3.58 -17.73
N LEU A 179 -16.65 -4.05 -18.64
CA LEU A 179 -15.30 -3.53 -18.83
C LEU A 179 -15.30 -2.01 -19.05
N GLY A 180 -16.18 -1.49 -19.91
CA GLY A 180 -16.25 -0.07 -20.22
C GLY A 180 -16.65 0.80 -19.02
N SER A 181 -17.52 0.28 -18.15
CA SER A 181 -17.91 0.97 -16.92
C SER A 181 -16.76 1.03 -15.92
N VAL A 182 -16.00 -0.05 -15.76
CA VAL A 182 -14.82 -0.06 -14.89
C VAL A 182 -13.71 0.84 -15.43
N MET A 183 -13.45 0.82 -16.74
CA MET A 183 -12.48 1.74 -17.36
C MET A 183 -12.89 3.21 -17.20
N SER A 184 -14.18 3.53 -17.30
CA SER A 184 -14.69 4.88 -17.03
C SER A 184 -14.53 5.27 -15.55
N ALA A 185 -14.68 4.30 -14.64
CA ALA A 185 -14.43 4.49 -13.20
C ALA A 185 -12.95 4.76 -12.90
N MET A 186 -12.04 4.12 -13.63
CA MET A 186 -10.59 4.33 -13.55
C MET A 186 -10.13 5.71 -14.08
N ASP A 187 -10.95 6.37 -14.90
CA ASP A 187 -10.68 7.71 -15.42
C ASP A 187 -11.20 8.83 -14.50
N GLY A 188 -11.38 8.54 -13.21
CA GLY A 188 -11.72 9.53 -12.18
C GLY A 188 -13.19 9.57 -11.77
N SER A 189 -14.12 8.95 -12.51
CA SER A 189 -15.55 9.02 -12.14
C SER A 189 -15.90 8.31 -10.82
N SER A 190 -15.03 7.41 -10.34
CA SER A 190 -15.14 6.79 -9.01
C SER A 190 -14.37 7.50 -7.90
N GLY A 191 -13.68 8.61 -8.21
CA GLY A 191 -12.66 9.22 -7.37
C GLY A 191 -11.26 8.61 -7.54
N ALA A 192 -11.13 7.48 -8.26
CA ALA A 192 -9.83 6.92 -8.62
C ALA A 192 -9.32 7.48 -9.95
N ASP A 193 -8.28 8.31 -9.92
CA ASP A 193 -7.62 8.87 -11.11
C ASP A 193 -6.29 8.16 -11.43
N PHE A 194 -6.39 7.08 -12.20
CA PHE A 194 -5.22 6.28 -12.59
C PHE A 194 -4.34 7.00 -13.62
N LYS A 195 -4.88 7.95 -14.37
CA LYS A 195 -4.11 8.74 -15.35
C LYS A 195 -3.14 9.68 -14.64
N MET A 196 -3.61 10.37 -13.61
CA MET A 196 -2.77 11.23 -12.78
C MET A 196 -1.68 10.41 -12.08
N TRP A 197 -2.05 9.27 -11.48
CA TRP A 197 -1.08 8.38 -10.85
C TRP A 197 -0.03 7.84 -11.84
N THR A 198 -0.44 7.29 -12.98
CA THR A 198 0.48 6.71 -13.98
C THR A 198 1.44 7.76 -14.55
N THR A 199 0.96 9.00 -14.74
CA THR A 199 1.80 10.11 -15.20
C THR A 199 2.87 10.45 -14.17
N ASN A 200 2.49 10.55 -12.90
CA ASN A 200 3.40 10.88 -11.79
C ASN A 200 4.40 9.75 -11.47
N VAL A 201 4.02 8.48 -11.66
CA VAL A 201 4.96 7.35 -11.71
C VAL A 201 5.97 7.56 -12.84
N GLY A 202 5.52 7.99 -14.02
CA GLY A 202 6.38 8.24 -15.17
C GLY A 202 7.41 9.33 -14.91
N ILE A 203 6.99 10.48 -14.38
CA ILE A 203 7.89 11.62 -14.10
C ILE A 203 8.58 11.54 -12.74
N GLU A 204 8.30 10.50 -11.94
CA GLU A 204 8.85 10.29 -10.61
C GLU A 204 8.56 11.46 -9.66
N ASN A 205 7.32 11.96 -9.71
CA ASN A 205 6.83 13.00 -8.81
C ASN A 205 6.02 12.39 -7.66
N THR A 206 6.49 12.58 -6.43
CA THR A 206 5.88 11.98 -5.23
C THR A 206 4.74 12.82 -4.66
N ASN A 207 4.70 14.13 -4.91
CA ASN A 207 3.78 15.01 -4.19
C ASN A 207 2.31 14.61 -4.37
N PRO A 208 1.82 14.36 -5.61
CA PRO A 208 0.44 13.95 -5.80
C PRO A 208 0.13 12.55 -5.24
N MET A 209 1.14 11.75 -4.90
CA MET A 209 0.91 10.42 -4.32
C MET A 209 0.42 10.55 -2.87
N TYR A 210 0.96 11.50 -2.11
CA TYR A 210 0.48 11.79 -0.76
C TYR A 210 -0.93 12.41 -0.76
N ASP A 211 -1.30 13.15 -1.81
CA ASP A 211 -2.68 13.62 -2.00
C ASP A 211 -3.63 12.43 -2.20
N ILE A 212 -3.25 11.46 -3.04
CA ILE A 212 -4.03 10.24 -3.29
C ILE A 212 -4.24 9.44 -2.01
N ILE A 213 -3.21 9.30 -1.18
CA ILE A 213 -3.27 8.49 0.06
C ILE A 213 -4.00 9.27 1.18
N GLY A 214 -4.23 10.58 1.01
CA GLY A 214 -4.87 11.42 2.02
C GLY A 214 -3.94 11.86 3.15
N GLU A 215 -2.62 11.86 2.94
CA GLU A 215 -1.62 12.22 3.96
C GLU A 215 -1.32 13.74 4.04
N HIS A 216 -2.06 14.60 3.33
CA HIS A 216 -1.91 16.07 3.43
C HIS A 216 -2.63 16.72 4.63
N GLY A 217 -3.10 15.91 5.58
CA GLY A 217 -3.85 16.40 6.75
C GLY A 217 -3.09 17.35 7.67
N ASP A 218 -1.75 17.36 7.65
CA ASP A 218 -0.94 18.11 8.62
C ASP A 218 0.39 18.64 8.01
N LEU A 219 0.34 19.40 6.91
CA LEU A 219 1.45 20.25 6.46
C LEU A 219 1.26 21.71 6.93
#